data_AF-A0A838FBN2-F1
#
_entry.id   AF-A0A838FBN2-F1
#
_cell.length_a   1.000
_cell.length_b   1.000
_cell.length_c   1.000
_cell.angle_alpha   90.00
_cell.angle_beta   90.00
_cell.angle_gamma   90.00
#
_symmetry.space_group_name_H-M   'P 1'
#
loop_
_entity.id
_entity.type
_entity.pdbx_description
1 polymer ?
#
loop_
_entity_poly.entity_id
_entity_poly.type
_entity_poly.pdbx_seq_one_letter_code
_entity_poly.pdbx_strand_id
1 'polypeptide(L)'
;MSKDCLCCLVSSLYPLRLQFFLLITLLHPYPSLCQSQADIKSRKIKSITTLTTDTRKGDTTIRKNASLYDAHGNVIESIDYDAKGNVENHEQFKFNRHNDEVEYIHLSPDAKVLKKIKTQYNKWNNPIEKITYDAAENLTEKTEVTYNASNDVISEITSDKEGNTISKTLYRYDNRGMLISKNIYNEKGELIYSRNYSIEY
;
A
#
# COMPACT_ATOMS: atom_id res chain seq x y z
N MET A 1 24.40 8.84 -76.56
CA MET A 1 24.38 9.91 -75.54
C MET A 1 24.54 9.21 -74.19
N SER A 2 25.75 9.14 -73.61
CA SER A 2 26.34 10.16 -72.70
C SER A 2 25.51 10.27 -71.42
N LYS A 3 25.97 10.04 -70.19
CA LYS A 3 27.31 9.97 -69.58
C LYS A 3 27.12 9.57 -68.09
N ASP A 4 28.12 8.88 -67.54
CA ASP A 4 28.83 9.12 -66.26
C ASP A 4 28.02 9.38 -64.97
N CYS A 5 28.14 8.63 -63.87
CA CYS A 5 29.33 8.30 -63.06
C CYS A 5 30.10 9.52 -62.50
N LEU A 6 29.95 9.80 -61.20
CA LEU A 6 30.94 10.48 -60.34
C LEU A 6 30.68 10.02 -58.88
N CYS A 7 31.54 9.17 -58.30
CA CYS A 7 32.83 9.45 -57.62
C CYS A 7 32.64 9.94 -56.17
N CYS A 8 33.37 9.54 -55.13
CA CYS A 8 34.61 8.76 -54.97
C CYS A 8 34.58 8.12 -53.54
N LEU A 9 35.08 6.88 -53.34
CA LEU A 9 36.35 6.49 -52.65
C LEU A 9 36.58 7.19 -51.27
N VAL A 10 36.94 6.50 -50.18
CA VAL A 10 38.24 5.83 -49.94
C VAL A 10 38.20 4.98 -48.64
N SER A 11 38.73 3.74 -48.72
CA SER A 11 39.46 2.89 -47.73
C SER A 11 38.99 2.81 -46.25
N SER A 12 39.02 1.68 -45.54
CA SER A 12 40.11 0.70 -45.42
C SER A 12 39.61 -0.51 -44.61
N LEU A 13 40.27 -1.66 -44.80
CA LEU A 13 39.95 -2.95 -44.20
C LEU A 13 40.70 -3.21 -42.88
N TYR A 14 40.07 -4.05 -42.04
CA TYR A 14 40.60 -4.95 -40.96
C TYR A 14 40.95 -4.36 -39.58
N PRO A 15 41.01 -5.15 -38.47
CA PRO A 15 40.48 -6.51 -38.21
C PRO A 15 39.75 -6.69 -36.84
N LEU A 16 39.12 -7.87 -36.74
CA LEU A 16 38.82 -8.66 -35.56
C LEU A 16 39.78 -8.48 -34.35
N ARG A 17 39.28 -8.16 -33.14
CA ARG A 17 39.78 -8.74 -31.87
C ARG A 17 38.93 -8.41 -30.63
N LEU A 18 38.69 -9.47 -29.86
CA LEU A 18 38.81 -9.55 -28.39
C LEU A 18 37.63 -9.10 -27.50
N GLN A 19 36.90 -10.12 -27.05
CA GLN A 19 36.34 -10.34 -25.70
C GLN A 19 35.81 -9.13 -24.92
N PHE A 20 34.50 -9.10 -24.72
CA PHE A 20 33.92 -8.94 -23.38
C PHE A 20 32.71 -9.87 -23.26
N PHE A 21 32.93 -11.05 -22.69
CA PHE A 21 31.86 -11.80 -22.04
C PHE A 21 31.44 -10.96 -20.84
N LEU A 22 30.41 -10.13 -21.01
CA LEU A 22 29.74 -9.49 -19.89
C LEU A 22 28.94 -10.58 -19.18
N LEU A 23 29.62 -11.27 -18.26
CA LEU A 23 29.01 -12.14 -17.28
C LEU A 23 28.12 -11.23 -16.41
N ILE A 24 26.86 -11.06 -16.82
CA ILE A 24 25.84 -10.45 -15.97
C ILE A 24 25.64 -11.44 -14.83
N THR A 25 26.40 -11.23 -13.76
CA THR A 25 26.11 -11.84 -12.47
C THR A 25 24.72 -11.38 -12.11
N LEU A 26 23.78 -12.34 -12.16
CA LEU A 26 22.47 -12.24 -11.53
C LEU A 26 22.69 -11.90 -10.05
N LEU A 27 22.77 -10.61 -9.76
CA LEU A 27 22.48 -10.05 -8.45
C LEU A 27 21.00 -10.34 -8.19
N HIS A 28 20.70 -11.56 -7.79
CA HIS A 28 19.47 -11.86 -7.08
C HIS A 28 19.50 -10.95 -5.86
N PRO A 29 18.56 -10.01 -5.70
CA PRO A 29 18.35 -9.41 -4.40
C PRO A 29 18.04 -10.56 -3.47
N TYR A 30 18.99 -10.88 -2.58
CA TYR A 30 18.79 -11.81 -1.50
C TYR A 30 17.45 -11.46 -0.85
N PRO A 31 16.53 -12.44 -0.67
CA PRO A 31 15.31 -12.16 0.03
C PRO A 31 15.72 -11.58 1.37
N SER A 32 15.32 -10.33 1.59
CA SER A 32 15.30 -9.72 2.91
C SER A 32 14.72 -10.78 3.84
N LEU A 33 15.37 -11.07 4.97
CA LEU A 33 14.88 -12.03 5.96
C LEU A 33 13.63 -11.45 6.66
N CYS A 34 12.57 -11.26 5.89
CA CYS A 34 11.21 -10.99 6.28
C CYS A 34 10.43 -12.12 5.61
N GLN A 35 9.79 -12.97 6.40
CA GLN A 35 9.06 -14.11 5.86
C GLN A 35 7.97 -13.58 4.93
N SER A 36 8.08 -13.90 3.65
CA SER A 36 7.13 -13.40 2.66
C SER A 36 5.78 -14.08 2.87
N GLN A 37 4.68 -13.42 2.47
CA GLN A 37 3.36 -14.03 2.44
C GLN A 37 3.36 -15.38 1.69
N ALA A 38 4.16 -15.48 0.63
CA ALA A 38 4.33 -16.71 -0.15
C ALA A 38 4.96 -17.85 0.68
N ASP A 39 5.89 -17.55 1.59
CA ASP A 39 6.48 -18.53 2.51
C ASP A 39 5.46 -19.02 3.54
N ILE A 40 4.69 -18.10 4.13
CA ILE A 40 3.63 -18.42 5.10
C ILE A 40 2.62 -19.37 4.46
N LYS A 41 2.15 -19.02 3.25
CA LYS A 41 1.21 -19.83 2.47
C LYS A 41 1.77 -21.20 2.11
N SER A 42 2.96 -21.25 1.50
CA SER A 42 3.55 -22.50 0.99
C SER A 42 3.85 -23.50 2.12
N ARG A 43 4.25 -22.99 3.29
CA ARG A 43 4.54 -23.80 4.49
C ARG A 43 3.30 -24.04 5.35
N LYS A 44 2.13 -23.50 4.98
CA LYS A 44 0.86 -23.61 5.72
C LYS A 44 1.00 -23.15 7.18
N ILE A 45 1.76 -22.07 7.40
CA ILE A 45 1.99 -21.50 8.72
C ILE A 45 0.68 -20.87 9.19
N LYS A 46 0.23 -21.25 10.39
CA LYS A 46 -1.01 -20.72 11.00
C LYS A 46 -0.76 -19.61 12.01
N SER A 47 0.42 -19.59 12.62
CA SER A 47 0.76 -18.62 13.66
C SER A 47 2.26 -18.36 13.70
N ILE A 48 2.66 -17.13 13.99
CA ILE A 48 4.05 -16.73 14.25
C ILE A 48 4.06 -15.88 15.51
N THR A 49 4.98 -16.18 16.42
CA THR A 49 5.30 -15.30 17.55
C THR A 49 6.68 -14.73 17.32
N THR A 50 6.78 -13.41 17.25
CA THR A 50 8.04 -12.69 17.05
C THR A 50 8.44 -12.01 18.36
N LEU A 51 9.70 -12.18 18.76
CA LEU A 51 10.32 -11.44 19.85
C LEU A 51 11.44 -10.59 19.27
N THR A 52 11.29 -9.28 19.33
CA THR A 52 12.27 -8.32 18.82
C THR A 52 12.93 -7.63 20.00
N THR A 53 14.25 -7.76 20.08
CA THR A 53 15.08 -7.05 21.05
C THR A 53 15.89 -5.99 20.31
N ASP A 54 15.62 -4.72 20.59
CA ASP A 54 16.36 -3.57 20.04
C ASP A 54 17.16 -2.92 21.18
N THR A 55 18.49 -3.02 21.07
CA THR A 55 19.43 -2.44 22.03
C THR A 55 20.12 -1.22 21.42
N ARG A 56 19.87 -0.03 21.97
CA ARG A 56 20.47 1.23 21.51
C ARG A 56 21.13 1.97 22.67
N LYS A 57 22.44 2.19 22.57
CA LYS A 57 23.23 2.94 23.57
C LYS A 57 22.99 2.48 25.03
N GLY A 58 22.81 1.19 25.25
CA GLY A 58 22.59 0.59 26.57
C GLY A 58 21.13 0.45 27.00
N ASP A 59 20.18 1.08 26.29
CA ASP A 59 18.75 0.83 26.48
C ASP A 59 18.34 -0.40 25.69
N THR A 60 17.53 -1.28 26.29
CA THR A 60 17.04 -2.51 25.66
C THR A 60 15.53 -2.52 25.68
N THR A 61 14.94 -2.52 24.49
CA THR A 61 13.50 -2.63 24.31
C THR A 61 13.17 -4.02 23.78
N ILE A 62 12.22 -4.69 24.42
CA ILE A 62 11.70 -5.98 24.00
C ILE A 62 10.27 -5.76 23.53
N ARG A 63 9.98 -6.16 22.30
CA ARG A 63 8.63 -6.19 21.73
C ARG A 63 8.27 -7.62 21.39
N LYS A 64 7.07 -8.04 21.77
CA LYS A 64 6.52 -9.33 21.36
C LYS A 64 5.31 -9.08 20.49
N ASN A 65 5.23 -9.78 19.36
CA ASN A 65 4.04 -9.82 18.51
C ASN A 65 3.61 -11.29 18.34
N ALA A 66 2.29 -11.54 18.38
CA ALA A 66 1.70 -12.81 17.99
C ALA A 66 0.74 -12.58 16.82
N SER A 67 0.98 -13.28 15.70
CA SER A 67 0.17 -13.18 14.49
C SER A 67 -0.45 -14.52 14.14
N LEU A 68 -1.72 -14.52 13.73
CA LEU A 68 -2.41 -15.67 13.12
C LEU A 68 -2.61 -15.43 11.62
N TYR A 69 -2.59 -16.49 10.83
CA TYR A 69 -2.65 -16.42 9.37
C TYR A 69 -3.75 -17.30 8.78
N ASP A 70 -4.35 -16.83 7.69
CA ASP A 70 -5.22 -17.64 6.84
C ASP A 70 -4.43 -18.57 5.89
N ALA A 71 -5.14 -19.38 5.11
CA ALA A 71 -4.54 -20.30 4.14
C ALA A 71 -3.85 -19.61 2.96
N HIS A 72 -4.08 -18.31 2.74
CA HIS A 72 -3.41 -17.50 1.73
C HIS A 72 -2.19 -16.76 2.29
N GLY A 73 -1.92 -16.90 3.59
CA GLY A 73 -0.82 -16.25 4.30
C GLY A 73 -1.12 -14.82 4.73
N ASN A 74 -2.38 -14.38 4.70
CA ASN A 74 -2.78 -13.06 5.22
C ASN A 74 -2.87 -13.11 6.75
N VAL A 75 -2.45 -12.05 7.43
CA VAL A 75 -2.60 -11.91 8.90
C VAL A 75 -4.07 -11.69 9.23
N ILE A 76 -4.70 -12.60 9.95
CA ILE A 76 -6.12 -12.49 10.37
C ILE A 76 -6.30 -12.04 11.81
N GLU A 77 -5.23 -12.10 12.61
CA GLU A 77 -5.18 -11.55 13.97
C GLU A 77 -3.75 -11.17 14.31
N SER A 78 -3.55 -10.03 14.96
CA SER A 78 -2.25 -9.54 15.44
C SER A 78 -2.41 -9.02 16.86
N ILE A 79 -1.50 -9.43 17.75
CA ILE A 79 -1.45 -8.98 19.14
C ILE A 79 -0.03 -8.50 19.44
N ASP A 80 0.11 -7.21 19.72
CA ASP A 80 1.35 -6.61 20.18
C ASP A 80 1.36 -6.49 21.69
N TYR A 81 2.49 -6.83 22.29
CA TYR A 81 2.70 -6.75 23.73
C TYR A 81 3.83 -5.76 24.05
N ASP A 82 3.63 -5.01 25.12
CA ASP A 82 4.67 -4.19 25.73
C ASP A 82 5.77 -5.06 26.38
N ALA A 83 6.85 -4.41 26.85
CA ALA A 83 7.96 -5.11 27.50
C ALA A 83 7.58 -5.82 28.82
N LYS A 84 6.41 -5.49 29.41
CA LYS A 84 5.87 -6.10 30.63
C LYS A 84 4.92 -7.28 30.31
N GLY A 85 4.61 -7.50 29.03
CA GLY A 85 3.69 -8.53 28.56
C GLY A 85 2.22 -8.11 28.54
N ASN A 86 1.90 -6.83 28.72
CA ASN A 86 0.53 -6.33 28.54
C ASN A 86 0.23 -6.14 27.06
N VAL A 87 -1.02 -6.36 26.66
CA VAL A 87 -1.47 -6.10 25.28
C VAL A 87 -1.48 -4.59 25.02
N GLU A 88 -0.70 -4.16 24.04
CA GLU A 88 -0.65 -2.78 23.55
C GLU A 88 -1.58 -2.58 22.35
N ASN A 89 -1.65 -3.59 21.47
CA ASN A 89 -2.52 -3.57 20.29
C ASN A 89 -3.12 -4.95 20.05
N HIS A 90 -4.40 -5.01 19.66
CA HIS A 90 -5.09 -6.25 19.29
C HIS A 90 -6.00 -5.97 18.10
N GLU A 91 -5.70 -6.61 16.99
CA GLU A 91 -6.34 -6.36 15.69
C GLU A 91 -6.78 -7.67 15.05
N GLN A 92 -7.90 -7.64 14.33
CA GLN A 92 -8.37 -8.74 13.50
C GLN A 92 -8.72 -8.25 12.10
N PHE A 93 -8.53 -9.12 11.12
CA PHE A 93 -8.67 -8.80 9.70
C PHE A 93 -9.44 -9.89 8.96
N LYS A 94 -10.18 -9.50 7.92
CA LYS A 94 -10.76 -10.42 6.93
C LYS A 94 -10.42 -9.94 5.53
N PHE A 95 -10.19 -10.90 4.64
CA PHE A 95 -9.80 -10.65 3.26
C PHE A 95 -10.79 -11.26 2.28
N ASN A 96 -10.93 -10.65 1.11
CA ASN A 96 -11.64 -11.24 -0.02
C ASN A 96 -10.74 -12.28 -0.73
N ARG A 97 -11.29 -12.92 -1.78
CA ARG A 97 -10.55 -13.90 -2.61
C ARG A 97 -9.32 -13.34 -3.35
N HIS A 98 -9.21 -12.02 -3.45
CA HIS A 98 -8.12 -11.31 -4.09
C HIS A 98 -7.04 -10.86 -3.09
N ASN A 99 -7.20 -11.21 -1.79
CA ASN A 99 -6.37 -10.78 -0.67
C ASN A 99 -6.49 -9.29 -0.31
N ASP A 100 -7.57 -8.62 -0.70
CA ASP A 100 -7.84 -7.26 -0.23
C ASP A 100 -8.63 -7.31 1.10
N GLU A 101 -8.27 -6.45 2.05
CA GLU A 101 -8.93 -6.35 3.36
C GLU A 101 -10.36 -5.84 3.19
N VAL A 102 -11.35 -6.63 3.63
CA VAL A 102 -12.78 -6.26 3.62
C VAL A 102 -13.31 -5.90 5.00
N GLU A 103 -12.62 -6.32 6.06
CA GLU A 103 -12.97 -5.99 7.43
C GLU A 103 -11.71 -5.85 8.29
N TYR A 104 -11.67 -4.80 9.10
CA TYR A 104 -10.69 -4.57 10.17
C TYR A 104 -11.42 -4.37 11.49
N ILE A 105 -10.90 -4.96 12.56
CA ILE A 105 -11.43 -4.82 13.91
C ILE A 105 -10.29 -4.48 14.86
N HIS A 106 -10.44 -3.39 15.60
CA HIS A 106 -9.57 -3.07 16.73
C HIS A 106 -10.24 -3.51 18.02
N LEU A 107 -9.49 -4.21 18.87
CA LEU A 107 -9.97 -4.87 20.07
C LEU A 107 -9.29 -4.27 21.31
N SER A 108 -9.97 -4.35 22.44
CA SER A 108 -9.37 -4.10 23.74
C SER A 108 -8.44 -5.26 24.14
N PRO A 109 -7.59 -5.09 25.17
CA PRO A 109 -6.80 -6.19 25.74
C PRO A 109 -7.61 -7.43 26.14
N ASP A 110 -8.90 -7.25 26.47
CA ASP A 110 -9.84 -8.33 26.82
C ASP A 110 -10.61 -8.88 25.59
N ALA A 111 -10.12 -8.63 24.38
CA ALA A 111 -10.73 -9.04 23.11
C ALA A 111 -12.16 -8.51 22.87
N LYS A 112 -12.49 -7.33 23.39
CA LYS A 112 -13.78 -6.65 23.10
C LYS A 112 -13.62 -5.69 21.93
N VAL A 113 -14.58 -5.63 21.02
CA VAL A 113 -14.55 -4.71 19.88
C VAL A 113 -14.58 -3.27 20.36
N LEU A 114 -13.60 -2.48 19.92
CA LEU A 114 -13.53 -1.03 20.13
C LEU A 114 -13.92 -0.27 18.86
N LYS A 115 -13.50 -0.78 17.71
CA LYS A 115 -13.76 -0.19 16.39
C LYS A 115 -13.85 -1.30 15.35
N LYS A 116 -14.78 -1.17 14.41
CA LYS A 116 -14.88 -2.04 13.23
C LYS A 116 -14.91 -1.19 11.98
N ILE A 117 -14.22 -1.62 10.95
CA ILE A 117 -14.16 -0.97 9.65
C ILE A 117 -14.52 -2.02 8.61
N LYS A 118 -15.41 -1.67 7.68
CA LYS A 118 -15.73 -2.49 6.50
C LYS A 118 -15.37 -1.73 5.24
N THR A 119 -14.74 -2.41 4.29
CA THR A 119 -14.31 -1.83 3.02
C THR A 119 -14.99 -2.55 1.87
N GLN A 120 -15.64 -1.78 1.00
CA GLN A 120 -16.24 -2.27 -0.23
C GLN A 120 -15.39 -1.91 -1.43
N TYR A 121 -15.36 -2.80 -2.42
CA TYR A 121 -14.54 -2.67 -3.62
C TYR A 121 -15.40 -2.73 -4.87
N ASN A 122 -14.97 -2.01 -5.92
CA ASN A 122 -15.56 -2.15 -7.24
C ASN A 122 -15.05 -3.41 -7.96
N LYS A 123 -15.56 -3.67 -9.16
CA LYS A 123 -15.18 -4.84 -10.00
C LYS A 123 -13.72 -4.88 -10.44
N TRP A 124 -12.99 -3.77 -10.29
CA TRP A 124 -11.57 -3.64 -10.58
C TRP A 124 -10.72 -3.69 -9.31
N ASN A 125 -11.31 -4.09 -8.18
CA ASN A 125 -10.67 -4.17 -6.86
C ASN A 125 -10.16 -2.84 -6.31
N ASN A 126 -10.76 -1.71 -6.70
CA ASN A 126 -10.49 -0.45 -6.03
C ASN A 126 -11.50 -0.21 -4.91
N PRO A 127 -11.06 0.28 -3.74
CA PRO A 127 -11.96 0.60 -2.64
C PRO A 127 -12.89 1.74 -3.05
N ILE A 128 -14.19 1.58 -2.88
CA ILE A 128 -15.18 2.61 -3.22
C ILE A 128 -15.91 3.15 -1.98
N GLU A 129 -15.90 2.38 -0.90
CA GLU A 129 -16.57 2.75 0.33
C GLU A 129 -15.85 2.15 1.54
N LYS A 130 -15.74 2.93 2.60
CA LYS A 130 -15.26 2.50 3.92
C LYS A 130 -16.25 2.96 4.98
N ILE A 131 -16.80 2.03 5.75
CA ILE A 131 -17.72 2.32 6.86
C ILE A 131 -17.02 1.99 8.16
N THR A 132 -17.02 2.95 9.10
CA THR A 132 -16.52 2.77 10.46
C THR A 132 -17.69 2.62 11.43
N TYR A 133 -17.55 1.69 12.37
CA TYR A 133 -18.48 1.44 13.45
C TYR A 133 -17.77 1.54 14.81
N ASP A 134 -18.52 1.98 15.82
CA ASP A 134 -18.09 1.95 17.22
C ASP A 134 -18.23 0.56 17.86
N ALA A 135 -17.89 0.47 19.14
CA ALA A 135 -18.00 -0.75 19.95
C ALA A 135 -19.45 -1.29 20.08
N ALA A 136 -20.45 -0.42 19.92
CA ALA A 136 -21.88 -0.77 19.96
C ALA A 136 -22.45 -1.06 18.57
N GLU A 137 -21.60 -1.19 17.55
CA GLU A 137 -21.94 -1.40 16.14
C GLU A 137 -22.74 -0.26 15.50
N ASN A 138 -22.73 0.94 16.07
CA ASN A 138 -23.29 2.11 15.42
C ASN A 138 -22.31 2.63 14.37
N LEU A 139 -22.82 2.97 13.19
CA LEU A 139 -22.05 3.69 12.19
C LEU A 139 -21.58 5.02 12.77
N THR A 140 -20.30 5.34 12.61
CA THR A 140 -19.72 6.62 13.04
C THR A 140 -19.30 7.48 11.86
N GLU A 141 -18.70 6.86 10.84
CA GLU A 141 -18.20 7.54 9.66
C GLU A 141 -18.38 6.68 8.42
N LYS A 142 -18.60 7.34 7.29
CA LYS A 142 -18.63 6.74 5.97
C LYS A 142 -17.70 7.53 5.04
N THR A 143 -16.75 6.85 4.40
CA THR A 143 -15.91 7.43 3.34
C THR A 143 -16.26 6.82 1.99
N GLU A 144 -16.51 7.65 0.99
CA GLU A 144 -16.76 7.26 -0.40
C GLU A 144 -15.62 7.74 -1.29
N VAL A 145 -15.16 6.87 -2.20
CA VAL A 145 -14.03 7.13 -3.10
C VAL A 145 -14.50 7.03 -4.55
N THR A 146 -14.10 8.02 -5.34
CA THR A 146 -14.44 8.09 -6.77
C THR A 146 -13.20 8.16 -7.63
N TYR A 147 -13.31 7.64 -8.84
CA TYR A 147 -12.20 7.43 -9.76
C TYR A 147 -12.48 8.05 -11.13
N ASN A 148 -11.42 8.47 -11.82
CA ASN A 148 -11.50 8.84 -13.24
C ASN A 148 -11.51 7.59 -14.14
N ALA A 149 -11.58 7.81 -15.46
CA ALA A 149 -11.53 6.72 -16.46
C ALA A 149 -10.18 5.98 -16.52
N SER A 150 -9.11 6.62 -16.06
CA SER A 150 -7.77 6.03 -15.93
C SER A 150 -7.58 5.25 -14.63
N ASN A 151 -8.62 5.15 -13.80
CA ASN A 151 -8.61 4.50 -12.49
C ASN A 151 -7.78 5.22 -11.41
N ASP A 152 -7.53 6.51 -11.56
CA ASP A 152 -6.95 7.35 -10.49
C ASP A 152 -8.05 7.92 -9.60
N VAL A 153 -7.78 8.05 -8.30
CA VAL A 153 -8.71 8.65 -7.32
C VAL A 153 -8.89 10.13 -7.63
N ILE A 154 -10.14 10.60 -7.80
CA ILE A 154 -10.44 12.02 -8.03
C ILE A 154 -11.14 12.70 -6.87
N SER A 155 -11.85 11.94 -6.03
CA SER A 155 -12.37 12.47 -4.77
C SER A 155 -12.54 11.40 -3.70
N GLU A 156 -12.36 11.85 -2.45
CA GLU A 156 -12.69 11.12 -1.23
C GLU A 156 -13.61 12.02 -0.40
N ILE A 157 -14.79 11.53 -0.01
CA ILE A 157 -15.75 12.27 0.82
C ILE A 157 -16.00 11.45 2.07
N THR A 158 -15.73 12.02 3.23
CA THR A 158 -16.06 11.43 4.54
C THR A 158 -17.25 12.17 5.14
N SER A 159 -18.27 11.41 5.55
CA SER A 159 -19.46 11.92 6.20
C SER A 159 -19.67 11.27 7.57
N ASP A 160 -20.38 11.98 8.45
CA ASP A 160 -20.82 11.47 9.74
C ASP A 160 -21.97 10.45 9.60
N LYS A 161 -22.50 9.99 10.73
CA LYS A 161 -23.59 9.01 10.78
C LYS A 161 -24.94 9.56 10.32
N GLU A 162 -25.12 10.88 10.36
CA GLU A 162 -26.28 11.59 9.84
C GLU A 162 -26.17 11.87 8.33
N GLY A 163 -25.00 11.66 7.74
CA GLY A 163 -24.71 11.91 6.33
C GLY A 163 -24.17 13.32 6.03
N ASN A 164 -23.85 14.12 7.04
CA ASN A 164 -23.21 15.42 6.84
C ASN A 164 -21.74 15.21 6.50
N THR A 165 -21.24 15.93 5.50
CA THR A 165 -19.82 15.85 5.11
C THR A 165 -18.93 16.43 6.20
N ILE A 166 -17.98 15.63 6.69
CA ILE A 166 -16.92 16.03 7.63
C ILE A 166 -15.71 16.56 6.85
N SER A 167 -15.37 15.89 5.74
CA SER A 167 -14.20 16.23 4.94
C SER A 167 -14.40 15.81 3.49
N LYS A 168 -13.85 16.62 2.59
CA LYS A 168 -13.81 16.33 1.15
C LYS A 168 -12.40 16.57 0.64
N THR A 169 -11.82 15.56 0.01
CA THR A 169 -10.53 15.66 -0.68
C THR A 169 -10.75 15.57 -2.19
N LEU A 170 -10.12 16.46 -2.95
CA LEU A 170 -10.14 16.48 -4.41
C LEU A 170 -8.72 16.35 -4.95
N TYR A 171 -8.58 15.52 -5.99
CA TYR A 171 -7.33 15.29 -6.69
C TYR A 171 -7.47 15.71 -8.16
N ARG A 172 -6.40 16.27 -8.71
CA ARG A 172 -6.31 16.59 -10.15
C ARG A 172 -5.01 16.09 -10.72
N TYR A 173 -5.08 15.65 -11.97
CA TYR A 173 -3.97 15.08 -12.71
C TYR A 173 -3.76 15.84 -14.01
N ASP A 174 -2.54 15.83 -14.53
CA ASP A 174 -2.26 16.29 -15.88
C ASP A 174 -2.65 15.24 -16.93
N ASN A 175 -2.38 15.54 -18.20
CA ASN A 175 -2.68 14.65 -19.33
C ASN A 175 -1.78 13.41 -19.41
N ARG A 176 -0.72 13.32 -18.60
CA ARG A 176 0.19 12.17 -18.49
C ARG A 176 -0.09 11.33 -17.24
N GLY A 177 -1.12 11.66 -16.48
CA GLY A 177 -1.52 10.92 -15.27
C GLY A 177 -0.72 11.31 -14.02
N MET A 178 0.04 12.41 -14.04
CA MET A 178 0.77 12.88 -12.87
C MET A 178 -0.12 13.76 -11.99
N LEU A 179 -0.08 13.54 -10.67
CA LEU A 179 -0.83 14.34 -9.69
C LEU A 179 -0.31 15.79 -9.68
N ILE A 180 -1.20 16.76 -9.96
CA ILE A 180 -0.88 18.19 -9.98
C ILE A 180 -1.56 18.99 -8.87
N SER A 181 -2.60 18.45 -8.23
CA SER A 181 -3.28 19.13 -7.13
C SER A 181 -3.93 18.16 -6.15
N LYS A 182 -3.80 18.44 -4.85
CA LYS A 182 -4.55 17.83 -3.75
C LYS A 182 -5.14 18.94 -2.87
N ASN A 183 -6.45 19.01 -2.80
CA ASN A 183 -7.18 19.98 -1.98
C ASN A 183 -8.05 19.27 -0.96
N ILE A 184 -8.05 19.72 0.30
CA ILE A 184 -8.89 19.20 1.37
C ILE A 184 -9.77 20.32 1.90
N TYR A 185 -11.06 20.06 1.97
CA TYR A 185 -12.08 20.96 2.47
C TYR A 185 -12.68 20.41 3.77
N ASN A 186 -12.99 21.29 4.71
CA ASN A 186 -13.69 20.93 5.94
C ASN A 186 -15.21 20.79 5.73
N GLU A 187 -15.93 20.51 6.82
CA GLU A 187 -17.40 20.37 6.86
C GLU A 187 -18.16 21.61 6.35
N LYS A 188 -17.56 22.80 6.44
CA LYS A 188 -18.15 24.07 5.95
C LYS A 188 -17.87 24.32 4.47
N GLY A 189 -17.13 23.42 3.82
CA GLY A 189 -16.67 23.59 2.45
C GLY A 189 -15.49 24.57 2.30
N GLU A 190 -14.83 24.93 3.40
CA GLU A 190 -13.66 25.81 3.37
C GLU A 190 -12.40 25.00 3.06
N LEU A 191 -11.55 25.51 2.17
CA LEU A 191 -10.28 24.89 1.83
C LEU A 191 -9.30 25.02 3.02
N ILE A 192 -8.97 23.90 3.66
CA ILE A 192 -8.07 23.87 4.83
C ILE A 192 -6.65 23.40 4.47
N TYR A 193 -6.50 22.74 3.33
CA TYR A 193 -5.20 22.30 2.84
C TYR A 193 -5.20 22.27 1.31
N SER A 194 -4.12 22.79 0.73
CA SER A 194 -3.87 22.68 -0.70
C SER A 194 -2.39 22.37 -0.93
N ARG A 195 -2.14 21.40 -1.80
CA ARG A 195 -0.81 21.12 -2.35
C ARG A 195 -0.92 21.08 -3.88
N ASN A 196 -0.10 21.87 -4.55
CA ASN A 196 -0.03 21.92 -6.00
C ASN A 196 1.39 21.55 -6.45
N TYR A 197 1.50 20.88 -7.59
CA TYR A 197 2.77 20.43 -8.16
C TYR A 197 2.95 21.07 -9.55
N SER A 198 4.12 21.64 -9.78
CA SER A 198 4.57 22.06 -11.11
C SER A 198 5.55 21.01 -11.61
N ILE A 199 5.25 20.41 -12.77
CA ILE A 199 6.03 19.33 -13.37
C ILE A 199 6.49 19.81 -14.74
N GLU A 200 7.80 19.71 -14.98
CA GLU A 200 8.42 19.97 -16.28
C GLU A 200 8.85 18.64 -16.90
N TYR A 201 8.80 18.57 -18.24
CA TYR A 201 9.01 17.35 -19.02
C TYR A 201 10.03 17.56 -20.12
#